data_AF-A0A927TWZ0-F1
#
_entry.id   AF-A0A927TWZ0-F1
#
_cell.length_a   1.000
_cell.length_b   1.000
_cell.length_c   1.000
_cell.angle_alpha   90.00
_cell.angle_beta   90.00
_cell.angle_gamma   90.00
#
_symmetry.space_group_name_H-M   'P 1'
#
loop_
_entity.id
_entity.type
_entity.pdbx_description
1 polymer ?
#
loop_
_entity_poly.entity_id
_entity_poly.type
_entity_poly.pdbx_seq_one_letter_code
_entity_poly.pdbx_strand_id
1 'polypeptide(L)'
;MDWRDLSKMAQMKQLCLEEIIYAVMCDEIEEKEVPEELPVSVENEFDANREGAVLYEQVYEYKTRILQRLEKENGDNDLDEMMNLMEELAHYLGIKMYRYGQQMKEQPS
;
A
#
# COMPACT_ATOMS: atom_id res chain seq x y z
N MET A 1 -18.09 18.12 -11.09
CA MET A 1 -16.62 18.12 -10.97
C MET A 1 -16.33 18.38 -9.50
N ASP A 2 -15.95 17.34 -8.75
CA ASP A 2 -15.64 17.43 -7.33
C ASP A 2 -14.27 18.09 -7.15
N TRP A 3 -14.14 19.03 -6.23
CA TRP A 3 -12.86 19.69 -5.94
C TRP A 3 -11.88 18.74 -5.23
N ARG A 4 -12.36 17.64 -4.65
CA ARG A 4 -11.54 16.55 -4.09
C ARG A 4 -10.78 15.79 -5.18
N ASP A 5 -11.39 15.61 -6.36
CA ASP A 5 -10.73 15.00 -7.53
C ASP A 5 -9.56 15.85 -8.02
N LEU A 6 -9.73 17.18 -8.08
CA LEU A 6 -8.67 18.08 -8.53
C LEU A 6 -7.45 18.08 -7.59
N SER A 7 -7.67 17.94 -6.27
CA SER A 7 -6.58 17.85 -5.29
C SER A 7 -5.85 16.52 -5.34
N LYS A 8 -6.59 15.39 -5.45
CA LYS A 8 -6.00 14.06 -5.65
C LYS A 8 -5.23 13.98 -6.95
N MET A 9 -5.79 14.48 -8.06
CA MET A 9 -5.10 14.54 -9.35
C MET A 9 -3.84 15.42 -9.33
N ALA A 10 -3.84 16.51 -8.57
CA ALA A 10 -2.65 17.34 -8.40
C ALA A 10 -1.55 16.61 -7.58
N GLN A 11 -1.92 15.84 -6.55
CA GLN A 11 -0.98 15.00 -5.81
C GLN A 11 -0.43 13.84 -6.65
N MET A 12 -1.27 13.16 -7.43
CA MET A 12 -0.85 12.06 -8.32
C MET A 12 0.16 12.51 -9.39
N LYS A 13 0.01 13.73 -9.93
CA LYS A 13 0.97 14.30 -10.90
C LYS A 13 2.39 14.47 -10.35
N GLN A 14 2.59 14.31 -9.05
CA GLN A 14 3.87 14.43 -8.39
C GLN A 14 4.47 13.08 -7.97
N LEU A 15 3.69 11.99 -8.04
CA LEU A 15 4.14 10.64 -7.73
C LEU A 15 4.88 10.02 -8.93
N CYS A 16 5.91 9.21 -8.66
CA CYS A 16 6.51 8.37 -9.69
C CYS A 16 5.67 7.10 -9.93
N LEU A 17 5.92 6.43 -11.05
CA LEU A 17 5.12 5.28 -11.50
C LEU A 17 5.03 4.16 -10.45
N GLU A 18 6.14 3.85 -9.77
CA GLU A 18 6.16 2.84 -8.71
C GLU A 18 5.23 3.16 -7.53
N GLU A 19 5.07 4.44 -7.19
CA GLU A 19 4.18 4.92 -6.12
C GLU A 19 2.72 4.87 -6.59
N ILE A 20 2.45 5.14 -7.87
CA ILE A 20 1.12 4.99 -8.45
C ILE A 20 0.71 3.51 -8.44
N ILE A 21 1.62 2.60 -8.82
CA ILE A 21 1.36 1.15 -8.79
C ILE A 21 1.08 0.69 -7.37
N TYR A 22 1.88 1.13 -6.39
CA TYR A 22 1.66 0.80 -4.98
C TYR A 22 0.28 1.29 -4.50
N ALA A 23 -0.07 2.53 -4.79
CA ALA A 23 -1.35 3.10 -4.39
C ALA A 23 -2.57 2.37 -5.00
N VAL A 24 -2.49 1.94 -6.27
CA VAL A 24 -3.52 1.12 -6.90
C VAL A 24 -3.61 -0.26 -6.27
N MET A 25 -2.48 -0.91 -6.00
CA MET A 25 -2.41 -2.22 -5.34
C MET A 25 -3.02 -2.20 -3.93
N CYS A 26 -2.90 -1.08 -3.23
CA CYS A 26 -3.41 -0.86 -1.88
C CYS A 26 -4.85 -0.30 -1.82
N ASP A 27 -5.53 -0.18 -2.96
CA ASP A 27 -6.87 0.41 -3.09
C ASP A 27 -6.97 1.87 -2.63
N GLU A 28 -5.84 2.59 -2.57
CA GLU A 28 -5.82 4.02 -2.24
C GLU A 28 -6.36 4.87 -3.41
N ILE A 29 -6.21 4.35 -4.63
CA ILE A 29 -6.61 4.96 -5.90
C ILE A 29 -7.16 3.87 -6.81
N GLU A 30 -8.31 4.10 -7.45
CA GLU A 30 -8.81 3.17 -8.45
C GLU A 30 -8.02 3.29 -9.76
N GLU A 31 -7.79 2.18 -10.47
CA GLU A 31 -7.05 2.18 -11.75
C GLU A 31 -7.64 3.16 -12.78
N LYS A 32 -8.98 3.32 -12.79
CA LYS A 32 -9.70 4.26 -13.68
C LYS A 32 -9.40 5.74 -13.41
N GLU A 33 -8.88 6.05 -12.23
CA GLU A 33 -8.52 7.40 -11.80
C GLU A 33 -7.08 7.77 -12.20
N VAL A 34 -6.30 6.80 -12.67
CA VAL A 34 -4.94 7.03 -13.15
C VAL A 34 -4.98 7.74 -14.52
N PRO A 35 -4.31 8.90 -14.69
CA PRO A 35 -4.37 9.68 -15.93
C PRO A 35 -3.79 9.00 -17.18
N GLU A 36 -2.93 8.01 -17.00
CA GLU A 36 -2.27 7.23 -18.06
C GLU A 36 -2.44 5.73 -17.78
N GLU A 37 -2.56 4.92 -18.83
CA GLU A 37 -2.63 3.46 -18.67
C GLU A 37 -1.33 2.93 -18.04
N LEU A 38 -1.46 2.14 -16.99
CA LEU A 38 -0.32 1.48 -16.36
C LEU A 38 0.29 0.47 -17.33
N PRO A 39 1.63 0.33 -17.36
CA PRO A 39 2.30 -0.60 -18.27
C PRO A 39 2.09 -2.07 -17.89
N VAL A 40 1.45 -2.33 -16.74
CA VAL A 40 1.12 -3.65 -16.20
C VAL A 40 -0.26 -3.59 -15.57
N SER A 41 -1.01 -4.70 -15.66
CA SER A 41 -2.21 -4.86 -14.84
C SER A 41 -1.80 -5.00 -13.39
N VAL A 42 -2.36 -4.16 -12.53
CA VAL A 42 -2.12 -4.16 -11.09
C VAL A 42 -3.33 -4.79 -10.42
N GLU A 43 -3.10 -5.87 -9.68
CA GLU A 43 -4.14 -6.51 -8.88
C GLU A 43 -4.17 -5.88 -7.49
N ASN A 44 -5.35 -5.60 -6.97
CA ASN A 44 -5.54 -5.14 -5.60
C ASN A 44 -5.30 -6.32 -4.64
N GLU A 45 -4.31 -6.19 -3.73
CA GLU A 45 -3.94 -7.23 -2.77
C GLU A 45 -4.80 -7.23 -1.50
N PHE A 46 -5.69 -6.25 -1.35
CA PHE A 46 -6.62 -6.10 -0.24
C PHE A 46 -8.07 -6.44 -0.60
N ASP A 47 -8.33 -6.85 -1.85
CA ASP A 47 -9.59 -7.46 -2.24
C ASP A 47 -9.87 -8.76 -1.46
N ALA A 48 -11.14 -9.08 -1.27
CA ALA A 48 -11.56 -10.25 -0.50
C ALA A 48 -10.94 -11.56 -1.07
N ASN A 49 -10.34 -12.36 -0.18
CA ASN A 49 -9.61 -13.61 -0.46
C ASN A 49 -8.21 -13.45 -1.09
N ARG A 50 -7.67 -12.24 -1.15
CA ARG A 50 -6.26 -12.01 -1.48
C ARG A 50 -5.36 -12.27 -0.28
N GLU A 51 -4.11 -12.62 -0.55
CA GLU A 51 -3.15 -12.97 0.50
C GLU A 51 -2.87 -11.75 1.40
N GLY A 52 -2.74 -10.56 0.82
CA GLY A 52 -2.59 -9.30 1.56
C GLY A 52 -3.74 -9.05 2.54
N ALA A 53 -5.00 -9.15 2.08
CA ALA A 53 -6.19 -9.02 2.91
C ALA A 53 -6.20 -10.00 4.09
N VAL A 54 -5.89 -11.28 3.84
CA VAL A 54 -5.88 -12.33 4.87
C VAL A 54 -4.79 -12.08 5.91
N LEU A 55 -3.59 -11.69 5.48
CA LEU A 55 -2.49 -11.36 6.39
C LEU A 55 -2.82 -10.13 7.23
N TYR A 56 -3.41 -9.10 6.62
CA TYR A 56 -3.83 -7.89 7.32
C TYR A 56 -4.89 -8.19 8.40
N GLU A 57 -5.92 -8.99 8.06
CA GLU A 57 -6.93 -9.43 9.02
C GLU A 57 -6.30 -10.16 10.21
N GLN A 58 -5.38 -11.08 9.95
CA GLN A 58 -4.67 -11.81 11.01
C GLN A 58 -3.86 -10.87 11.91
N VAL A 59 -3.15 -9.89 11.33
CA VAL A 59 -2.41 -8.88 12.10
C VAL A 59 -3.37 -8.09 13.01
N TYR A 60 -4.52 -7.68 12.49
CA TYR A 60 -5.54 -6.97 13.26
C TYR A 60 -6.07 -7.84 14.42
N GLU A 61 -6.37 -9.12 14.17
CA GLU A 61 -6.79 -10.05 15.22
C GLU A 61 -5.72 -10.25 16.32
N TYR A 62 -4.43 -10.31 15.94
CA TYR A 62 -3.34 -10.38 16.91
C TYR A 62 -3.24 -9.08 17.72
N LYS A 63 -3.33 -7.92 17.06
CA LYS A 63 -3.36 -6.60 17.72
C LYS A 63 -4.48 -6.54 18.76
N THR A 64 -5.70 -6.89 18.39
CA THR A 64 -6.85 -6.90 19.31
C THR A 64 -6.61 -7.81 20.52
N ARG A 65 -6.08 -9.03 20.30
CA ARG A 65 -5.76 -9.95 21.39
C ARG A 65 -4.67 -9.42 22.33
N ILE A 66 -3.67 -8.70 21.80
CA ILE A 66 -2.63 -8.08 22.60
C ILE A 66 -3.23 -6.96 23.47
N LEU A 67 -4.01 -6.07 22.87
CA LEU A 67 -4.66 -4.96 23.60
C LEU A 67 -5.58 -5.47 24.72
N GLN A 68 -6.34 -6.54 24.47
CA GLN A 68 -7.15 -7.20 25.50
C GLN A 68 -6.29 -7.74 26.66
N ARG A 69 -5.15 -8.38 26.37
CA ARG A 69 -4.24 -8.89 27.42
C ARG A 69 -3.56 -7.78 28.21
N LEU A 70 -3.36 -6.62 27.60
CA LEU A 70 -2.80 -5.43 28.23
C LEU A 70 -3.86 -4.58 28.97
N GLU A 71 -5.13 -4.99 28.95
CA GLU A 71 -6.26 -4.23 29.50
C GLU A 71 -6.34 -2.80 28.91
N LYS A 72 -5.98 -2.67 27.64
CA LYS A 72 -5.97 -1.40 26.89
C LYS A 72 -7.17 -1.34 25.96
N GLU A 73 -8.21 -0.60 26.34
CA GLU A 73 -9.39 -0.40 25.48
C GLU A 73 -9.14 0.59 24.33
N ASN A 74 -8.21 1.53 24.51
CA ASN A 74 -7.98 2.65 23.58
C ASN A 74 -6.71 2.50 22.72
N GLY A 75 -6.16 1.29 22.60
CA GLY A 75 -4.91 1.06 21.88
C GLY A 75 -3.64 1.19 22.74
N ASP A 76 -2.50 0.97 22.10
CA ASP A 76 -1.18 1.07 22.72
C ASP A 76 -0.22 1.69 21.71
N ASN A 77 0.37 2.83 22.08
CA ASN A 77 1.15 3.65 21.16
C ASN A 77 2.35 2.91 20.58
N ASP A 78 3.03 2.09 21.37
CA ASP A 78 4.22 1.37 20.90
C ASP A 78 3.81 0.27 19.90
N LEU A 79 2.66 -0.37 20.13
CA LEU A 79 2.10 -1.36 19.21
C LEU A 79 1.63 -0.72 17.90
N ASP A 80 0.96 0.43 17.98
CA ASP A 80 0.51 1.19 16.81
C ASP A 80 1.70 1.69 15.98
N GLU A 81 2.71 2.25 16.63
CA GLU A 81 3.93 2.71 15.97
C GLU A 81 4.70 1.56 15.31
N MET A 82 4.79 0.41 15.97
CA MET A 82 5.40 -0.78 15.38
C MET A 82 4.67 -1.24 14.12
N MET A 83 3.34 -1.19 14.09
CA MET A 83 2.56 -1.53 12.89
C MET A 83 2.82 -0.54 11.76
N ASN A 84 2.81 0.76 12.05
CA ASN A 84 3.13 1.80 11.06
C ASN A 84 4.52 1.58 10.46
N LEU A 85 5.54 1.32 11.29
CA LEU A 85 6.90 1.04 10.83
C LEU A 85 6.99 -0.21 9.95
N MET A 86 6.18 -1.23 10.24
CA MET A 86 6.12 -2.44 9.41
C MET A 86 5.48 -2.16 8.04
N GLU A 87 4.44 -1.33 7.98
CA GLU A 87 3.84 -0.86 6.73
C GLU A 87 4.84 -0.02 5.90
N GLU A 88 5.54 0.91 6.54
CA GLU A 88 6.60 1.70 5.90
C GLU A 88 7.74 0.82 5.36
N LEU A 89 8.15 -0.20 6.11
CA LEU A 89 9.17 -1.15 5.68
C LEU A 89 8.71 -1.96 4.47
N ALA A 90 7.47 -2.44 4.48
CA ALA A 90 6.89 -3.19 3.35
C ALA A 90 6.85 -2.31 2.10
N HIS A 91 6.40 -1.06 2.24
CA HIS A 91 6.42 -0.08 1.16
C HIS A 91 7.84 0.14 0.61
N TYR A 92 8.82 0.43 1.48
CA TYR A 92 10.21 0.63 1.08
C TYR A 92 10.79 -0.56 0.28
N LEU A 93 10.56 -1.78 0.76
CA LEU A 93 11.02 -2.99 0.09
C LEU A 93 10.32 -3.19 -1.26
N GLY A 94 9.00 -2.99 -1.32
CA GLY A 94 8.23 -3.10 -2.56
C GLY A 94 8.74 -2.16 -3.66
N ILE A 95 8.94 -0.88 -3.33
CA ILE A 95 9.49 0.12 -4.25
C ILE A 95 10.90 -0.26 -4.73
N LYS A 96 11.75 -0.74 -3.82
CA LYS A 96 13.11 -1.19 -4.17
C LYS A 96 13.09 -2.39 -5.12
N MET A 97 12.22 -3.36 -4.87
CA MET A 97 12.06 -4.55 -5.74
C MET A 97 11.56 -4.16 -7.13
N TYR A 98 10.57 -3.26 -7.22
CA TYR A 98 10.09 -2.75 -8.50
C TYR A 98 11.22 -2.09 -9.30
N ARG A 99 11.99 -1.19 -8.67
CA ARG A 99 13.12 -0.51 -9.32
C ARG A 99 14.20 -1.48 -9.80
N TYR A 100 14.52 -2.52 -9.02
CA TYR A 100 15.44 -3.56 -9.46
C TYR A 100 14.91 -4.32 -10.69
N GLY A 101 13.61 -4.67 -10.70
CA GLY A 101 12.96 -5.29 -11.85
C GLY A 101 13.06 -4.45 -13.13
N GLN A 102 12.92 -3.13 -13.03
CA GLN A 102 13.09 -2.23 -14.18
C GLN A 102 14.55 -2.18 -14.67
N GLN A 103 15.51 -2.04 -13.76
CA GLN A 103 16.94 -2.03 -14.11
C GLN A 103 17.40 -3.31 -14.80
N MET A 104 16.83 -4.47 -14.43
CA MET A 104 17.13 -5.74 -15.09
C MET A 104 16.61 -5.83 -16.53
N LYS A 105 15.50 -5.15 -16.85
CA LYS A 105 14.95 -5.09 -18.21
C LYS A 105 15.76 -4.19 -19.15
N GLU A 106 16.46 -3.20 -18.59
CA GLU A 106 17.27 -2.23 -19.34
C GLU A 106 18.69 -2.72 -19.65
N GLN A 107 19.12 -3.84 -19.07
CA GLN A 107 20.41 -4.46 -19.41
C GLN A 107 20.25 -5.37 -20.63
N PRO A 108 20.93 -5.08 -21.77
CA PRO A 108 20.91 -5.98 -22.91
C PRO A 108 21.59 -7.31 -22.54
N SER A 109 20.97 -8.41 -22.94
CA SER A 109 21.47 -9.79 -22.81
C SER A 109 22.81 -9.99 -23.52
#